data_AF-A0A968F7R9-F1
#
_entry.id   AF-A0A968F7R9-F1
#
_cell.length_a   1.000
_cell.length_b   1.000
_cell.length_c   1.000
_cell.angle_alpha   90.00
_cell.angle_beta   90.00
_cell.angle_gamma   90.00
#
_symmetry.space_group_name_H-M   'P 1'
#
loop_
_entity.id
_entity.type
_entity.pdbx_description
1 polymer ?
#
loop_
_entity_poly.entity_id
_entity_poly.type
_entity_poly.pdbx_seq_one_letter_code
_entity_poly.pdbx_strand_id
1 'polypeptide(L)'
;MSYSGPQKDVEVIPMNNMRRSIARHMRTSLDTSAHVYSVTEVDMSAVANYKEAHAGEFLQQEDFKLTYTPFIIDASIKALKDFPMVNSSVDIESGEIYQKKSINVGLAVAIEKGLIVPVIKNADERNFLGVAREAYRLISRARDNKLDPDDV
;
A
#
# COMPACT_ATOMS: atom_id res chain seq x y z
N MET A 1 23.35 -16.27 7.79
CA MET A 1 24.24 -16.49 8.95
C MET A 1 23.49 -17.28 10.00
N SER A 2 24.07 -18.36 10.53
CA SER A 2 23.57 -19.08 11.71
C SER A 2 24.09 -18.39 12.99
N TYR A 3 23.26 -18.31 14.02
CA TYR A 3 23.64 -17.73 15.31
C TYR A 3 24.76 -18.57 15.98
N SER A 4 25.85 -17.91 16.40
CA SER A 4 27.06 -18.55 16.95
C SER A 4 27.34 -18.18 18.42
N GLY A 5 26.39 -17.56 19.12
CA GLY A 5 26.53 -17.18 20.52
C GLY A 5 26.18 -18.32 21.50
N PRO A 6 26.53 -18.19 22.79
CA PRO A 6 26.20 -19.19 23.80
C PRO A 6 24.68 -19.31 23.97
N GLN A 7 24.13 -20.51 23.70
CA GLN A 7 22.69 -20.80 23.74
C GLN A 7 22.03 -20.71 25.13
N LYS A 8 22.83 -20.64 26.21
CA LYS A 8 22.31 -20.74 27.58
C LYS A 8 21.36 -19.62 27.99
N ASP A 9 21.46 -18.45 27.35
CA ASP A 9 20.62 -17.27 27.63
C ASP A 9 19.74 -16.88 26.43
N VAL A 10 19.50 -17.80 25.49
CA VAL A 10 18.83 -17.51 24.21
C VAL A 10 17.57 -18.34 24.06
N GLU A 11 16.42 -17.66 23.98
CA GLU A 11 15.17 -18.27 23.56
C GLU A 11 15.10 -18.31 22.02
N VAL A 12 15.06 -19.52 21.46
CA VAL A 12 14.93 -19.71 20.00
C VAL A 12 13.45 -19.78 19.63
N ILE A 13 12.96 -18.72 18.98
CA ILE A 13 11.57 -18.65 18.50
C ILE A 13 11.55 -19.02 17.00
N PRO A 14 10.94 -20.17 16.60
CA PRO A 14 10.86 -20.56 15.20
C PRO A 14 9.96 -19.60 14.39
N MET A 15 10.42 -19.22 13.20
CA MET A 15 9.60 -18.40 12.30
C MET A 15 8.51 -19.25 11.62
N ASN A 16 7.26 -18.82 11.75
CA ASN A 16 6.16 -19.39 10.97
C ASN A 16 6.36 -19.15 9.45
N ASN A 17 5.61 -19.87 8.62
CA ASN A 17 5.77 -19.83 7.15
C ASN A 17 5.56 -18.42 6.58
N MET A 18 4.60 -17.67 7.10
CA MET A 18 4.32 -16.30 6.69
C MET A 18 5.52 -15.39 6.94
N ARG A 19 6.07 -15.39 8.17
CA ARG A 19 7.26 -14.60 8.52
C ARG A 19 8.47 -14.97 7.66
N ARG A 20 8.67 -16.26 7.38
CA ARG A 20 9.74 -16.72 6.48
C ARG A 20 9.55 -16.25 5.04
N SER A 21 8.30 -16.23 4.55
CA SER A 21 8.00 -15.73 3.20
C SER A 21 8.26 -14.23 3.08
N ILE A 22 7.81 -13.44 4.06
CA ILE A 22 8.04 -11.99 4.11
C ILE A 22 9.53 -11.70 4.15
N ALA A 23 10.29 -12.36 5.03
CA ALA A 23 11.72 -12.14 5.15
C ALA A 23 12.47 -12.42 3.84
N ARG A 24 12.10 -13.49 3.11
CA ARG A 24 12.67 -13.78 1.79
C ARG A 24 12.34 -12.69 0.78
N HIS A 25 11.07 -12.29 0.66
CA HIS A 25 10.65 -11.23 -0.27
C HIS A 25 11.34 -9.88 0.01
N MET A 26 11.47 -9.50 1.28
CA MET A 26 12.17 -8.27 1.65
C MET A 26 13.65 -8.32 1.26
N ARG A 27 14.30 -9.47 1.44
CA ARG A 27 15.69 -9.64 1.01
C ARG A 27 15.82 -9.55 -0.51
N THR A 28 14.95 -10.24 -1.25
CA THR A 28 14.90 -10.16 -2.72
C THR A 28 14.70 -8.72 -3.18
N SER A 29 13.77 -7.97 -2.59
CA SER A 29 13.54 -6.56 -2.94
C SER A 29 14.79 -5.69 -2.77
N LEU A 30 15.52 -5.86 -1.66
CA LEU A 30 16.79 -5.16 -1.40
C LEU A 30 17.89 -5.54 -2.39
N ASP A 31 17.98 -6.82 -2.78
CA ASP A 31 18.99 -7.31 -3.71
C ASP A 31 18.69 -6.88 -5.15
N THR A 32 17.40 -6.78 -5.54
CA THR A 32 16.98 -6.39 -6.89
C THR A 32 17.05 -4.88 -7.13
N SER A 33 16.70 -4.05 -6.14
CA SER A 33 16.51 -2.60 -6.38
C SER A 33 17.60 -1.76 -5.71
N ALA A 34 18.17 -0.81 -6.45
CA ALA A 34 18.99 0.24 -5.87
C ALA A 34 18.08 1.25 -5.14
N HIS A 35 18.07 1.20 -3.80
CA HIS A 35 17.19 2.03 -2.99
C HIS A 35 17.78 3.44 -2.81
N VAL A 36 17.04 4.44 -3.26
CA VAL A 36 17.28 5.87 -2.98
C VAL A 36 15.98 6.43 -2.41
N TYR A 37 16.08 7.32 -1.43
CA TYR A 37 14.92 7.98 -0.84
C TYR A 37 15.03 9.50 -1.01
N SER A 38 13.90 10.15 -1.25
CA SER A 38 13.75 11.60 -1.24
C SER A 38 12.58 11.95 -0.33
N VAL A 39 12.71 13.05 0.40
CA VAL A 39 11.69 13.53 1.34
C VAL A 39 11.30 14.95 0.95
N THR A 40 9.99 15.17 0.87
CA THR A 40 9.40 16.48 0.58
C THR A 40 8.24 16.72 1.55
N GLU A 41 8.12 17.95 2.03
CA GLU A 41 6.99 18.37 2.86
C GLU A 41 5.87 18.92 1.96
N VAL A 42 4.62 18.59 2.29
CA VAL A 42 3.44 19.02 1.52
C VAL A 42 2.46 19.66 2.49
N ASP A 43 2.05 20.89 2.17
CA ASP A 43 0.99 21.58 2.92
C ASP A 43 -0.37 20.98 2.57
N MET A 44 -1.01 20.36 3.56
CA MET A 44 -2.32 19.72 3.46
C MET A 44 -3.46 20.60 4.01
N SER A 45 -3.20 21.87 4.34
CA SER A 45 -4.19 22.76 4.97
C SER A 45 -5.49 22.88 4.17
N ALA A 46 -5.41 22.98 2.84
CA ALA A 46 -6.60 23.04 1.98
C ALA A 46 -7.44 21.75 2.05
N VAL A 47 -6.77 20.58 2.07
CA VAL A 47 -7.44 19.27 2.19
C VAL A 47 -8.04 19.10 3.58
N ALA A 48 -7.34 19.54 4.62
CA ALA A 48 -7.84 19.52 6.00
C ALA A 48 -9.11 20.36 6.14
N ASN A 49 -9.08 21.61 5.68
CA ASN A 49 -10.25 22.50 5.70
C ASN A 49 -11.42 21.93 4.89
N TYR A 50 -11.16 21.39 3.70
CA TYR A 50 -12.19 20.75 2.89
C TYR A 50 -12.82 19.56 3.61
N LYS A 51 -11.99 18.67 4.17
CA LYS A 51 -12.47 17.51 4.92
C LYS A 51 -13.29 17.93 6.12
N GLU A 52 -12.86 18.93 6.90
CA GLU A 52 -13.62 19.40 8.07
C GLU A 52 -14.99 19.97 7.69
N ALA A 53 -15.05 20.78 6.62
CA ALA A 53 -16.29 21.37 6.15
C ALA A 53 -17.30 20.33 5.63
N HIS A 54 -16.83 19.25 5.00
CA HIS A 54 -17.70 18.28 4.29
C HIS A 54 -17.81 16.91 4.98
N ALA A 55 -17.06 16.65 6.07
CA ALA A 55 -17.04 15.34 6.72
C ALA A 55 -18.42 14.87 7.20
N GLY A 56 -19.25 15.79 7.71
CA GLY A 56 -20.60 15.49 8.18
C GLY A 56 -21.53 15.07 7.06
N GLU A 57 -21.59 15.88 5.99
CA GLU A 57 -22.38 15.58 4.80
C GLU A 57 -21.93 14.28 4.13
N PHE A 58 -20.61 14.11 3.98
CA PHE A 58 -20.04 12.90 3.39
C PHE A 58 -20.41 11.65 4.18
N LEU A 59 -20.31 11.69 5.52
CA LEU A 59 -20.69 10.57 6.37
C LEU A 59 -22.18 10.23 6.22
N GLN A 60 -23.04 11.25 6.09
CA GLN A 60 -24.48 11.05 5.89
C GLN A 60 -24.81 10.43 4.53
N GLN A 61 -24.08 10.80 3.48
CA GLN A 61 -24.31 10.31 2.11
C GLN A 61 -23.70 8.92 1.86
N GLU A 62 -22.52 8.66 2.42
CA GLU A 62 -21.68 7.52 2.06
C GLU A 62 -21.59 6.43 3.14
N ASP A 63 -22.06 6.72 4.36
CA ASP A 63 -22.01 5.82 5.53
C ASP A 63 -20.59 5.41 5.95
N PHE A 64 -19.57 6.19 5.57
CA PHE A 64 -18.21 6.09 6.09
C PHE A 64 -17.52 7.44 6.19
N LYS A 65 -16.47 7.51 7.01
CA LYS A 65 -15.75 8.76 7.28
C LYS A 65 -14.84 9.14 6.12
N LEU A 66 -14.88 10.41 5.72
CA LEU A 66 -13.90 11.00 4.81
C LEU A 66 -12.52 11.08 5.50
N THR A 67 -11.50 10.49 4.88
CA THR A 67 -10.11 10.46 5.37
C THR A 67 -9.17 11.15 4.38
N TYR A 68 -7.89 11.30 4.75
CA TYR A 68 -6.87 11.87 3.86
C TYR A 68 -6.41 10.89 2.78
N THR A 69 -6.51 9.59 3.04
CA THR A 69 -5.97 8.53 2.17
C THR A 69 -6.46 8.61 0.72
N PRO A 70 -7.77 8.82 0.42
CA PRO A 70 -8.25 8.93 -0.95
C PRO A 70 -7.65 10.12 -1.70
N PHE A 71 -7.36 11.25 -1.03
CA PHE A 71 -6.71 12.40 -1.64
C PHE A 71 -5.28 12.08 -2.07
N ILE A 72 -4.54 11.37 -1.21
CA ILE A 72 -3.16 10.95 -1.50
C ILE A 72 -3.14 9.95 -2.65
N ILE A 73 -4.07 8.98 -2.66
CA ILE A 73 -4.18 8.00 -3.75
C ILE A 73 -4.51 8.69 -5.07
N ASP A 74 -5.51 9.58 -5.10
CA ASP A 74 -5.90 10.31 -6.30
C ASP A 74 -4.76 11.17 -6.86
N ALA A 75 -4.02 11.87 -6.00
CA ALA A 75 -2.83 12.62 -6.38
C ALA A 75 -1.72 11.70 -6.93
N SER A 76 -1.51 10.54 -6.31
CA SER A 76 -0.52 9.55 -6.77
C SER A 76 -0.88 8.98 -8.14
N ILE A 77 -2.16 8.68 -8.38
CA ILE A 77 -2.65 8.19 -9.68
C ILE A 77 -2.38 9.24 -10.78
N LYS A 78 -2.67 10.51 -10.51
CA LYS A 78 -2.39 11.61 -11.45
C LYS A 78 -0.90 11.71 -11.76
N ALA A 79 -0.05 11.68 -10.73
CA ALA A 79 1.40 11.69 -10.91
C ALA A 79 1.90 10.48 -11.71
N LEU A 80 1.36 9.28 -11.49
CA LEU A 80 1.73 8.09 -12.25
C LEU A 80 1.31 8.16 -13.73
N LYS A 81 0.23 8.88 -14.05
CA LYS A 81 -0.16 9.15 -15.44
C LYS A 81 0.83 10.10 -16.12
N ASP A 82 1.29 11.13 -15.41
CA ASP A 82 2.26 12.10 -15.94
C ASP A 82 3.68 11.50 -16.04
N PHE A 83 4.01 10.56 -15.15
CA PHE A 83 5.33 9.91 -15.06
C PHE A 83 5.22 8.38 -15.17
N PRO A 84 4.86 7.82 -16.35
CA PRO A 84 4.53 6.41 -16.52
C PRO A 84 5.71 5.46 -16.26
N MET A 85 6.96 5.95 -16.34
CA MET A 85 8.14 5.15 -16.00
C MET A 85 8.12 4.66 -14.55
N VAL A 86 7.52 5.42 -13.63
CA VAL A 86 7.38 5.02 -12.21
C VAL A 86 6.44 3.82 -12.05
N ASN A 87 5.45 3.67 -12.95
CA ASN A 87 4.55 2.52 -12.99
C ASN A 87 5.13 1.33 -13.79
N SER A 88 6.40 1.00 -13.58
CA SER A 88 7.10 -0.05 -14.34
C SER A 88 7.62 -1.16 -13.45
N SER A 89 8.05 -2.26 -14.06
CA SER A 89 8.81 -3.32 -13.40
C SER A 89 10.04 -3.65 -14.24
N VAL A 90 11.15 -3.94 -13.59
CA VAL A 90 12.42 -4.26 -14.26
C VAL A 90 12.68 -5.75 -14.10
N ASP A 91 12.97 -6.41 -15.20
CA ASP A 91 13.53 -7.76 -15.20
C ASP A 91 15.03 -7.66 -15.49
N ILE A 92 15.84 -7.92 -14.46
CA ILE A 92 17.30 -7.83 -14.55
C ILE A 92 17.87 -9.02 -15.33
N GLU A 93 17.22 -10.18 -15.29
CA GLU A 93 17.69 -11.38 -15.98
C GLU A 93 17.49 -11.24 -17.50
N SER A 94 16.34 -10.72 -17.93
CA SER A 94 16.08 -10.46 -19.35
C SER A 94 16.60 -9.10 -19.85
N GLY A 95 16.86 -8.15 -18.94
CA GLY A 95 17.29 -6.79 -19.27
C GLY A 95 16.15 -5.90 -19.78
N GLU A 96 14.90 -6.21 -19.43
CA GLU A 96 13.71 -5.54 -19.95
C GLU A 96 13.01 -4.66 -18.91
N ILE A 97 12.32 -3.62 -19.40
CA ILE A 97 11.45 -2.77 -18.59
C ILE A 97 10.01 -2.94 -19.05
N TYR A 98 9.16 -3.38 -18.13
CA TYR A 98 7.74 -3.57 -18.32
C TYR A 98 6.98 -2.35 -17.80
N GLN A 99 6.73 -1.39 -18.70
CA GLN A 99 5.89 -0.23 -18.38
C GLN A 99 4.40 -0.62 -18.39
N LYS A 100 3.71 -0.44 -17.25
CA LYS A 100 2.32 -0.85 -17.09
C LYS A 100 1.37 0.28 -17.48
N LYS A 101 0.36 -0.04 -18.29
CA LYS A 101 -0.65 0.92 -18.75
C LYS A 101 -1.74 1.17 -17.72
N SER A 102 -2.17 0.12 -17.01
CA SER A 102 -3.12 0.23 -15.91
C SER A 102 -2.41 0.60 -14.61
N ILE A 103 -3.09 1.38 -13.77
CA ILE A 103 -2.55 1.79 -12.47
C ILE A 103 -3.32 1.05 -11.38
N ASN A 104 -2.61 0.17 -10.68
CA ASN A 104 -3.12 -0.52 -9.50
C ASN A 104 -2.40 0.04 -8.27
N VAL A 105 -3.14 0.34 -7.21
CA VAL A 105 -2.59 0.96 -6.00
C VAL A 105 -2.71 0.01 -4.82
N GLY A 106 -1.58 -0.42 -4.27
CA GLY A 106 -1.53 -1.16 -3.00
C GLY A 106 -1.77 -0.23 -1.82
N LEU A 107 -2.63 -0.64 -0.89
CA LEU A 107 -2.96 0.11 0.31
C LEU A 107 -2.53 -0.68 1.54
N ALA A 108 -1.52 -0.19 2.25
CA ALA A 108 -1.06 -0.86 3.47
C ALA A 108 -2.05 -0.65 4.62
N VAL A 109 -2.60 -1.76 5.14
CA VAL A 109 -3.58 -1.77 6.24
C VAL A 109 -3.01 -2.55 7.42
N ALA A 110 -2.93 -1.87 8.56
CA ALA A 110 -2.56 -2.50 9.83
C ALA A 110 -3.73 -3.33 10.38
N ILE A 111 -3.42 -4.55 10.80
CA ILE A 111 -4.33 -5.51 11.43
C ILE A 111 -3.68 -6.05 12.71
N GLU A 112 -4.44 -6.70 13.59
CA GLU A 112 -3.92 -7.19 14.89
C GLU A 112 -2.68 -8.09 14.75
N LYS A 113 -2.61 -8.88 13.67
CA LYS A 113 -1.54 -9.85 13.42
C LYS A 113 -0.41 -9.33 12.52
N GLY A 114 -0.43 -8.04 12.14
CA GLY A 114 0.62 -7.42 11.32
C GLY A 114 0.12 -6.40 10.32
N LEU A 115 0.64 -6.46 9.10
CA LEU A 115 0.32 -5.57 8.00
C LEU A 115 -0.09 -6.41 6.79
N ILE A 116 -1.17 -6.02 6.11
CA ILE A 116 -1.58 -6.59 4.82
C ILE A 116 -1.73 -5.46 3.81
N VAL A 117 -1.47 -5.74 2.54
CA VAL A 117 -1.49 -4.73 1.47
C VAL A 117 -2.50 -5.15 0.41
N PRO A 118 -3.80 -4.89 0.61
CA PRO A 118 -4.78 -5.07 -0.46
C PRO A 118 -4.57 -4.10 -1.63
N VAL A 119 -5.10 -4.44 -2.81
CA VAL A 119 -4.87 -3.69 -4.06
C VAL A 119 -6.18 -3.11 -4.61
N ILE A 120 -6.18 -1.79 -4.83
CA ILE A 120 -7.19 -1.10 -5.64
C ILE A 120 -6.83 -1.29 -7.10
N LYS A 121 -7.56 -2.18 -7.79
CA LYS A 121 -7.35 -2.48 -9.22
C LYS A 121 -7.97 -1.39 -10.11
N ASN A 122 -7.30 -1.09 -11.23
CA ASN A 122 -7.68 -0.08 -12.22
C ASN A 122 -8.07 1.24 -11.55
N ALA A 123 -7.23 1.70 -10.64
CA ALA A 123 -7.48 2.90 -9.85
C ALA A 123 -7.56 4.15 -10.74
N ASP A 124 -6.90 4.13 -11.91
CA ASP A 124 -6.92 5.19 -12.91
C ASP A 124 -8.26 5.40 -13.63
N GLU A 125 -9.14 4.39 -13.62
CA GLU A 125 -10.48 4.44 -14.20
C GLU A 125 -11.53 4.95 -13.19
N ARG A 126 -11.18 5.04 -11.91
CA ARG A 126 -12.09 5.43 -10.84
C ARG A 126 -12.05 6.94 -10.64
N ASN A 127 -13.21 7.51 -10.32
CA ASN A 127 -13.27 8.87 -9.79
C ASN A 127 -12.89 8.87 -8.30
N PHE A 128 -12.70 10.07 -7.73
CA PHE A 128 -12.33 10.25 -6.31
C PHE A 128 -13.23 9.46 -5.36
N LEU A 129 -14.55 9.50 -5.58
CA LEU A 129 -15.51 8.80 -4.73
C LEU A 129 -15.37 7.27 -4.85
N GLY A 130 -15.13 6.77 -6.06
CA GLY A 130 -14.87 5.35 -6.32
C GLY A 130 -13.59 4.86 -5.66
N VAL A 131 -12.54 5.68 -5.62
CA VAL A 131 -11.31 5.40 -4.88
C VAL A 131 -11.58 5.38 -3.36
N ALA A 132 -12.34 6.35 -2.85
CA ALA A 132 -12.66 6.44 -1.43
C ALA A 132 -13.47 5.22 -0.94
N ARG A 133 -14.50 4.83 -1.70
CA ARG A 133 -15.33 3.65 -1.42
C ARG A 133 -14.49 2.36 -1.45
N GLU A 134 -13.64 2.21 -2.46
CA GLU A 134 -12.82 1.01 -2.60
C GLU A 134 -11.78 0.91 -1.47
N ALA A 135 -11.11 2.00 -1.15
CA ALA A 135 -10.19 2.06 -0.02
C ALA A 135 -10.89 1.69 1.30
N TYR A 136 -12.09 2.23 1.54
CA TYR A 136 -12.88 1.89 2.73
C TYR A 136 -13.28 0.41 2.76
N ARG A 137 -13.74 -0.14 1.62
CA ARG A 137 -14.10 -1.56 1.48
C ARG A 137 -12.90 -2.45 1.86
N LEU A 138 -11.74 -2.18 1.27
CA LEU A 138 -10.52 -2.96 1.51
C LEU A 138 -10.03 -2.83 2.96
N ILE A 139 -10.02 -1.62 3.54
CA ILE A 139 -9.62 -1.41 4.94
C ILE A 139 -10.53 -2.17 5.89
N SER A 140 -11.84 -2.08 5.70
CA SER A 140 -12.83 -2.74 6.57
C SER A 140 -12.70 -4.26 6.47
N ARG A 141 -12.59 -4.81 5.26
CA ARG A 141 -12.40 -6.25 5.05
C ARG A 141 -11.05 -6.75 5.59
N ALA A 142 -9.99 -5.97 5.44
CA ALA A 142 -8.67 -6.30 5.99
C ALA A 142 -8.72 -6.44 7.52
N ARG A 143 -9.35 -5.48 8.20
CA ARG A 143 -9.52 -5.50 9.66
C ARG A 143 -10.37 -6.67 10.14
N ASP A 144 -11.40 -7.00 9.38
CA ASP A 144 -12.28 -8.14 9.64
C ASP A 144 -11.67 -9.51 9.28
N ASN A 145 -10.47 -9.55 8.70
CA ASN A 145 -9.85 -10.76 8.10
C ASN A 145 -10.75 -11.42 7.05
N LYS A 146 -11.49 -10.62 6.28
CA LYS A 146 -12.41 -11.06 5.21
C LYS A 146 -11.92 -10.61 3.83
N LEU A 147 -10.63 -10.40 3.61
CA LEU A 147 -10.13 -10.09 2.26
C LEU A 147 -10.32 -11.29 1.35
N ASP A 148 -10.77 -11.03 0.12
CA ASP A 148 -10.84 -12.07 -0.90
C ASP A 148 -9.43 -12.32 -1.46
N PRO A 149 -9.15 -13.52 -2.01
CA PRO A 149 -7.85 -13.79 -2.65
C PRO A 149 -7.53 -12.79 -3.76
N ASP A 150 -8.54 -12.28 -4.46
CA ASP A 150 -8.38 -11.27 -5.50
C ASP A 150 -8.07 -9.86 -4.97
N ASP A 151 -8.29 -9.61 -3.67
CA ASP A 151 -7.99 -8.33 -3.04
C ASP A 151 -6.49 -8.18 -2.70
N VAL A 152 -5.69 -9.27 -2.76
CA VAL A 152 -4.29 -9.34 -2.29
C VAL A 152 -3.32 -9.65 -3.42
#